data_AF-A0A3D0CCM3-F1
#
_entry.id   AF-A0A3D0CCM3-F1
#
_cell.length_a   1.000
_cell.length_b   1.000
_cell.length_c   1.000
_cell.angle_alpha   90.00
_cell.angle_beta   90.00
_cell.angle_gamma   90.00
#
_symmetry.space_group_name_H-M   'P 1'
#
loop_
_entity.id
_entity.type
_entity.pdbx_description
1 polymer ?
#
loop_
_entity_poly.entity_id
_entity_poly.type
_entity_poly.pdbx_seq_one_letter_code
_entity_poly.pdbx_strand_id
1 'polypeptide(L)'
;MAQHYKTIGLIGKPNHDGASATIQTLHKYLLANKYQVIVEVSVAQSLDIKKMKTGTLTDIGEQADLAIVIGGDGYMLGAARVLACFDIGV
;
A
#
# COMPACT_ATOMS: atom_id res chain seq x y z
N MET A 1 -2.77 2.93 23.99
CA MET A 1 -2.94 1.65 23.26
C MET A 1 -1.76 1.52 22.32
N ALA A 2 -1.03 0.40 22.35
CA ALA A 2 0.18 0.23 21.53
C ALA A 2 -0.22 0.08 20.05
N GLN A 3 0.27 0.98 19.20
CA GLN A 3 0.07 0.92 17.76
C GLN A 3 0.95 -0.22 17.22
N HIS A 4 0.35 -1.39 16.96
CA HIS A 4 1.08 -2.60 16.51
C HIS A 4 1.72 -2.41 15.13
N TYR A 5 1.07 -1.63 14.26
CA TYR A 5 1.56 -1.30 12.92
C TYR A 5 1.87 0.20 12.88
N LYS A 6 3.07 0.59 12.45
CA LYS A 6 3.49 2.00 12.32
C LYS A 6 3.51 2.43 10.86
N THR A 7 3.91 1.52 9.98
CA THR A 7 4.03 1.77 8.54
C THR A 7 3.11 0.82 7.79
N ILE A 8 2.30 1.38 6.89
CA ILE A 8 1.33 0.64 6.09
C ILE A 8 1.64 0.81 4.60
N GLY A 9 1.77 -0.30 3.89
CA GLY A 9 1.87 -0.35 2.45
C GLY A 9 0.50 -0.37 1.80
N LEU A 10 0.26 0.49 0.80
CA LEU A 10 -0.91 0.43 -0.06
C LEU A 10 -0.49 -0.06 -1.44
N ILE A 11 -1.01 -1.22 -1.82
CA ILE A 11 -0.68 -1.90 -3.06
C ILE A 11 -1.97 -1.98 -3.88
N GLY A 12 -1.93 -1.62 -5.15
CA GLY A 12 -3.14 -1.67 -5.98
C GLY A 12 -2.84 -1.76 -7.45
N LYS A 13 -3.86 -2.13 -8.22
CA LYS A 13 -3.70 -2.26 -9.67
C LYS A 13 -3.69 -0.86 -10.34
N PRO A 14 -2.64 -0.50 -11.11
CA PRO A 14 -2.68 0.70 -11.95
C PRO A 14 -3.79 0.54 -13.01
N ASN A 15 -4.51 1.63 -13.32
CA ASN A 15 -5.66 1.68 -14.26
C ASN A 15 -6.97 0.99 -13.84
N HIS A 16 -7.25 0.85 -12.54
CA HIS A 16 -8.61 0.53 -12.10
C HIS A 16 -9.20 1.73 -11.35
N ASP A 17 -10.12 2.48 -11.99
CA ASP A 17 -10.69 3.72 -11.44
C ASP A 17 -11.27 3.54 -10.02
N GLY A 18 -11.87 2.38 -9.74
CA GLY A 18 -12.37 2.07 -8.39
C GLY A 18 -11.28 1.89 -7.33
N ALA A 19 -10.11 1.36 -7.72
CA ALA A 19 -8.99 1.15 -6.78
C ALA A 19 -8.31 2.48 -6.42
N SER A 20 -8.14 3.37 -7.40
CA SER A 20 -7.53 4.69 -7.21
C SER A 20 -8.26 5.54 -6.17
N ALA A 21 -9.59 5.64 -6.25
CA ALA A 21 -10.39 6.39 -5.29
C ALA A 21 -10.33 5.79 -3.88
N THR A 22 -10.30 4.45 -3.79
CA THR A 22 -10.19 3.71 -2.53
C THR A 22 -8.83 3.96 -1.87
N ILE A 23 -7.75 3.91 -2.65
CA ILE A 23 -6.38 4.18 -2.16
C ILE A 23 -6.22 5.61 -1.67
N GLN A 24 -6.77 6.59 -2.39
CA GLN A 24 -6.73 7.99 -1.96
C GLN A 24 -7.48 8.20 -0.64
N THR A 25 -8.63 7.55 -0.47
CA THR A 25 -9.44 7.62 0.75
C THR A 25 -8.72 6.95 1.93
N LEU A 26 -8.21 5.73 1.71
CA LEU A 26 -7.42 4.99 2.70
C LEU A 26 -6.18 5.78 3.11
N HIS A 27 -5.43 6.31 2.16
CA HIS A 27 -4.24 7.09 2.45
C HIS A 27 -4.55 8.31 3.32
N LYS A 28 -5.60 9.09 2.99
CA LYS A 28 -6.02 10.23 3.81
C LYS A 28 -6.43 9.79 5.22
N TYR A 29 -7.18 8.69 5.33
CA TYR A 29 -7.60 8.14 6.61
C TYR A 29 -6.42 7.69 7.47
N LEU A 30 -5.47 6.95 6.89
CA LEU A 30 -4.29 6.46 7.60
C LEU A 30 -3.37 7.61 8.04
N LEU A 31 -3.17 8.62 7.19
CA LEU A 31 -2.42 9.82 7.58
C LEU A 31 -3.10 10.60 8.71
N ALA A 32 -4.43 10.76 8.67
CA ALA A 32 -5.18 11.42 9.73
C ALA A 32 -5.03 10.70 11.09
N ASN A 33 -4.84 9.37 11.05
CA ASN A 33 -4.57 8.53 12.22
C ASN A 33 -3.07 8.42 12.58
N LYS A 34 -2.20 9.24 11.98
CA LYS A 34 -0.74 9.29 12.23
C LYS A 34 0.04 8.02 11.87
N TYR A 35 -0.47 7.23 10.92
CA TYR A 35 0.32 6.14 10.32
C TYR A 35 1.25 6.67 9.23
N GLN A 36 2.39 6.01 9.05
CA GLN A 36 3.21 6.20 7.86
C GLN A 36 2.63 5.35 6.72
N VAL A 37 2.50 5.92 5.53
CA VAL A 37 1.90 5.23 4.39
C VAL A 37 2.87 5.21 3.22
N ILE A 38 3.12 4.03 2.67
CA ILE A 38 3.93 3.82 1.47
C ILE A 38 2.99 3.33 0.37
N VAL A 39 2.93 4.05 -0.76
CA VAL A 39 2.08 3.67 -1.90
C VAL A 39 2.93 3.04 -2.99
N GLU A 40 2.43 1.96 -3.58
CA GLU A 40 3.12 1.31 -4.70
C GLU A 40 3.29 2.28 -5.88
N VAL A 41 4.47 2.28 -6.50
CA VAL A 41 4.88 3.29 -7.49
C VAL A 41 3.95 3.36 -8.70
N SER A 42 3.46 2.22 -9.19
CA SER A 42 2.58 2.15 -10.36
C SER A 42 1.24 2.81 -10.08
N VAL A 43 0.70 2.63 -8.87
CA VAL A 43 -0.52 3.31 -8.41
C VAL A 43 -0.29 4.82 -8.22
N ALA A 44 0.82 5.19 -7.60
CA ALA A 44 1.12 6.60 -7.32
C ALA A 44 1.28 7.43 -8.61
N GLN A 45 1.82 6.83 -9.67
CA GLN A 45 1.90 7.43 -11.00
C GLN A 45 0.52 7.71 -11.60
N SER A 46 -0.44 6.82 -11.44
CA SER A 46 -1.82 7.02 -11.93
C SER A 46 -2.58 8.12 -11.17
N LEU A 47 -2.20 8.41 -9.94
CA LEU A 47 -2.90 9.36 -9.06
C LEU A 47 -2.27 10.79 -9.04
N ASP A 48 -1.14 11.02 -9.70
CA ASP A 48 -0.34 12.28 -9.72
C ASP A 48 -0.11 12.90 -8.32
N ILE A 49 0.12 12.07 -7.31
CA ILE A 49 0.22 12.56 -5.93
C ILE A 49 1.69 12.85 -5.58
N LYS A 50 2.15 14.04 -5.99
CA LYS A 50 3.52 14.55 -5.81
C LYS A 50 4.06 14.62 -4.36
N LYS A 51 3.27 14.24 -3.35
CA LYS A 51 3.64 14.31 -1.92
C LYS A 51 3.51 12.98 -1.17
N MET A 52 3.27 11.86 -1.84
CA MET A 52 3.21 10.54 -1.20
C MET A 52 4.60 9.92 -1.11
N LYS A 53 4.85 9.19 -0.02
CA LYS A 53 5.99 8.27 0.05
C LYS A 53 5.65 7.09 -0.85
N THR A 54 6.41 6.91 -1.92
CA THR A 54 6.20 5.83 -2.87
C THR A 54 7.30 4.78 -2.74
N GLY A 55 6.99 3.55 -3.09
CA GLY A 55 7.95 2.44 -3.06
C GLY A 55 7.54 1.33 -4.02
N THR A 56 8.49 0.45 -4.34
CA THR A 56 8.21 -0.82 -4.99
C THR A 56 7.51 -1.78 -4.02
N LEU A 57 6.99 -2.89 -4.56
CA LEU A 57 6.42 -3.96 -3.74
C LEU A 57 7.44 -4.52 -2.72
N THR A 58 8.71 -4.56 -3.11
CA THR A 58 9.85 -4.95 -2.25
C THR A 58 10.09 -3.93 -1.16
N ASP A 59 10.10 -2.63 -1.48
CA ASP A 59 10.24 -1.55 -0.49
C ASP A 59 9.14 -1.59 0.57
N ILE A 60 7.92 -1.93 0.14
CA ILE A 60 6.78 -2.12 1.03
C ILE A 60 7.04 -3.33 1.95
N GLY A 61 7.48 -4.46 1.40
CA GLY A 61 7.83 -5.63 2.21
C GLY A 61 8.93 -5.35 3.25
N GLU A 62 9.93 -4.53 2.91
CA GLU A 62 11.04 -4.22 3.82
C GLU A 62 10.71 -3.16 4.89
N GLN A 63 9.83 -2.21 4.58
CA GLN A 63 9.60 -1.02 5.42
C GLN A 63 8.24 -0.98 6.10
N ALA A 64 7.24 -1.72 5.61
CA ALA A 64 5.89 -1.72 6.15
C ALA A 64 5.65 -2.91 7.08
N ASP A 65 4.86 -2.67 8.12
CA ASP A 65 4.44 -3.70 9.06
C ASP A 65 3.14 -4.40 8.59
N LEU A 66 2.37 -3.70 7.74
CA LEU A 66 1.11 -4.16 7.16
C LEU A 66 1.01 -3.70 5.71
N ALA A 67 0.67 -4.60 4.80
CA ALA A 67 0.31 -4.32 3.42
C ALA A 67 -1.19 -4.47 3.22
N ILE A 68 -1.82 -3.47 2.61
CA ILE A 68 -3.22 -3.53 2.18
C ILE A 68 -3.22 -3.65 0.66
N VAL A 69 -3.78 -4.74 0.16
CA VAL A 69 -3.89 -5.01 -1.27
C VAL A 69 -5.29 -4.62 -1.76
N ILE A 70 -5.37 -3.64 -2.65
CA ILE A 70 -6.61 -3.17 -3.29
C ILE A 70 -6.65 -3.72 -4.73
N GLY A 71 -7.41 -4.80 -4.92
CA GLY A 71 -7.56 -5.46 -6.21
C GLY A 71 -8.37 -6.75 -6.11
N GLY A 72 -8.26 -7.61 -7.12
CA GLY A 72 -8.81 -8.96 -7.09
C GLY A 72 -7.79 -10.03 -6.72
N ASP A 73 -8.21 -11.29 -6.69
CA ASP A 73 -7.41 -12.44 -6.23
C ASP A 73 -6.07 -12.59 -6.96
N GLY A 74 -6.04 -12.37 -8.27
CA GLY A 74 -4.81 -12.46 -9.06
C GLY A 74 -3.76 -11.41 -8.64
N TYR A 75 -4.21 -10.26 -8.15
CA TYR A 75 -3.32 -9.20 -7.66
C TYR A 75 -2.85 -9.51 -6.23
N MET A 76 -3.73 -10.03 -5.38
CA MET A 76 -3.38 -10.54 -4.05
C MET A 76 -2.35 -11.67 -4.13
N LEU A 77 -2.54 -12.65 -5.02
CA LEU A 77 -1.57 -13.75 -5.21
C LEU A 77 -0.21 -13.25 -5.71
N GLY A 78 -0.22 -12.27 -6.63
CA GLY A 78 1.01 -11.62 -7.10
C GLY A 78 1.73 -10.86 -5.99
N ALA A 79 0.98 -10.10 -5.19
CA ALA A 79 1.52 -9.37 -4.05
C ALA A 79 2.06 -10.32 -2.97
N ALA A 80 1.24 -11.26 -2.52
CA ALA A 80 1.58 -12.25 -1.50
C ALA A 80 2.83 -13.05 -1.86
N ARG A 81 3.02 -13.41 -3.14
CA ARG A 81 4.22 -14.10 -3.60
C ARG A 81 5.52 -13.35 -3.29
N VAL A 82 5.51 -12.02 -3.42
CA VAL A 82 6.68 -11.18 -3.15
C VAL A 82 6.76 -10.86 -1.66
N LEU A 83 5.63 -10.52 -1.05
CA LEU A 83 5.57 -10.16 0.37
C LEU A 83 5.90 -11.32 1.30
N ALA A 84 5.71 -12.58 0.87
CA ALA A 84 6.10 -13.78 1.62
C ALA A 84 7.60 -13.87 1.91
N CYS A 85 8.43 -13.07 1.25
CA CYS A 85 9.86 -12.97 1.55
C CYS A 85 10.18 -12.07 2.76
N PHE A 86 9.18 -11.42 3.36
CA PHE A 86 9.34 -10.41 4.40
C PHE A 86 8.44 -10.68 5.62
N ASP A 87 8.76 -10.05 6.75
CA ASP A 87 7.97 -10.12 7.98
C ASP A 87 6.91 -9.01 8.00
N ILE A 88 5.88 -9.17 7.17
CA ILE A 88 4.82 -8.18 6.95
C ILE A 88 3.44 -8.85 7.00
N GLY A 89 2.47 -8.20 7.65
CA GLY A 89 1.06 -8.63 7.58
C GLY A 89 0.43 -8.26 6.23
N VAL A 90 -0.44 -9.10 5.68
CA VAL A 90 -1.17 -8.82 4.42
C VAL A 90 -2.67 -9.08 4.60
#